data_AF-A0A8S4QHR5-F1
#
_entry.id   AF-A0A8S4QHR5-F1
#
_cell.length_a   1.000
_cell.length_b   1.000
_cell.length_c   1.000
_cell.angle_alpha   90.00
_cell.angle_beta   90.00
_cell.angle_gamma   90.00
#
_symmetry.space_group_name_H-M   'P 1'
#
loop_
_entity.id
_entity.type
_entity.pdbx_description
1 polymer ?
#
loop_
_entity_poly.entity_id
_entity_poly.type
_entity_poly.pdbx_seq_one_letter_code
_entity_poly.pdbx_strand_id
1 'polypeptide(L)' 'AYPDWSWHTAGRGDINCTGLISVYRIRADRCNRLWVLDSGVLTSIDDFRRVCPPKILIFDMATDRL' A
#
# COMPACT_ATOMS: atom_id res chain seq x y z
N ALA A 1 12.96 3.31 5.61
CA ALA A 1 11.85 2.34 5.69
C ALA A 1 11.56 1.84 4.28
N TYR A 2 11.03 0.63 4.10
CA TYR A 2 10.69 0.08 2.79
C TYR A 2 9.22 -0.38 2.76
N PRO A 3 8.46 -0.12 1.69
CA PRO A 3 8.81 0.76 0.56
C PRO A 3 9.02 2.22 1.01
N ASP A 4 9.58 3.05 0.13
CA ASP A 4 9.91 4.44 0.45
C ASP A 4 8.71 5.23 1.01
N TRP A 5 8.96 6.22 1.87
CA TRP A 5 7.88 6.99 2.49
C TRP A 5 7.05 7.79 1.48
N SER A 6 7.57 8.06 0.28
CA SER A 6 6.79 8.62 -0.83
C SER A 6 5.56 7.80 -1.22
N TRP A 7 5.50 6.51 -0.88
CA TRP A 7 4.30 5.69 -1.07
C TRP A 7 3.18 5.98 -0.07
N HIS A 8 3.44 6.72 1.01
CA HIS A 8 2.50 6.95 2.13
C HIS A 8 1.86 8.35 2.10
N THR A 9 1.59 8.89 0.90
CA THR A 9 0.99 10.23 0.70
C THR A 9 -0.38 10.39 1.36
N ALA A 10 -1.17 9.31 1.43
CA ALA A 10 -2.47 9.31 2.11
C ALA A 10 -2.38 9.67 3.59
N GLY A 11 -1.27 9.33 4.27
CA GLY A 11 -1.00 9.73 5.66
C GLY A 11 -0.78 11.23 5.85
N ARG A 12 -0.56 11.97 4.75
CA ARG A 12 -0.48 13.45 4.72
C ARG A 12 -1.77 14.10 4.21
N GLY A 13 -2.82 13.32 3.99
CA GLY A 13 -4.11 13.78 3.45
C GLY A 13 -4.18 13.86 1.92
N ASP A 14 -3.09 13.54 1.21
CA ASP A 14 -3.08 13.49 -0.26
C ASP A 14 -3.57 12.12 -0.73
N ILE A 15 -4.87 12.02 -0.97
CA ILE A 15 -5.55 10.80 -1.41
C ILE A 15 -5.55 10.77 -2.95
N ASN A 16 -4.42 10.37 -3.52
CA ASN A 16 -4.34 9.92 -4.91
C ASN A 16 -4.12 8.40 -4.93
N CYS A 17 -5.00 7.65 -5.60
CA CYS A 17 -5.00 6.18 -5.58
C CYS A 17 -3.75 5.51 -6.20
N THR A 18 -2.75 6.32 -6.58
CA THR A 18 -1.41 5.91 -7.00
C THR A 18 -0.53 5.46 -5.83
N GLY A 19 -0.70 6.03 -4.64
CA GLY A 19 0.03 5.64 -3.42
C GLY A 19 -0.65 4.54 -2.62
N LEU A 20 -0.05 4.15 -1.49
CA LEU A 20 -0.66 3.27 -0.49
C LEU A 20 -1.71 4.04 0.31
N ILE A 21 -2.87 3.41 0.50
CA ILE A 21 -3.95 3.93 1.35
C ILE A 21 -3.94 3.23 2.70
N SER A 22 -4.15 1.91 2.71
CA SER A 22 -4.25 1.14 3.94
C SER A 22 -3.88 -0.31 3.68
N VAL A 23 -2.61 -0.61 3.93
CA VAL A 23 -2.02 -1.94 3.76
C VAL A 23 -2.58 -2.87 4.83
N TYR A 24 -3.30 -3.90 4.38
CA TYR A 24 -3.88 -4.90 5.27
C TYR A 24 -2.94 -6.07 5.53
N ARG A 25 -2.15 -6.47 4.52
CA ARG A 25 -1.20 -7.58 4.65
C ARG A 25 -0.02 -7.41 3.71
N ILE A 26 1.14 -7.88 4.16
CA ILE A 26 2.36 -7.99 3.36
C ILE A 26 2.88 -9.42 3.35
N ARG A 27 3.60 -9.80 2.29
CA ARG A 27 4.29 -11.09 2.18
C ARG A 27 5.53 -10.97 1.30
N ALA A 28 6.68 -11.35 1.86
CA ALA A 28 7.88 -11.63 1.07
C ALA A 28 7.81 -13.04 0.46
N ASP A 29 8.35 -13.22 -0.75
CA ASP A 29 8.48 -14.53 -1.37
C ASP A 29 9.93 -14.89 -1.71
N ARG A 30 10.14 -16.14 -2.16
CA ARG A 30 11.46 -16.68 -2.50
C ARG A 30 12.13 -16.00 -3.70
N CYS A 31 11.40 -15.17 -4.45
CA CYS A 31 11.88 -14.45 -5.63
C CYS A 31 12.27 -13.00 -5.27
N ASN A 32 12.42 -12.69 -3.98
CA ASN A 32 12.73 -11.36 -3.49
C ASN A 32 11.68 -10.31 -3.88
N ARG A 33 10.40 -10.71 -3.91
CA ARG A 33 9.27 -9.79 -4.13
C ARG A 33 8.51 -9.55 -2.85
N LEU A 34 8.15 -8.28 -2.59
CA LEU A 34 7.24 -7.88 -1.53
C LEU A 34 5.83 -7.70 -2.11
N TRP A 35 4.95 -8.62 -1.77
CA TRP A 35 3.53 -8.52 -2.06
C TRP A 35 2.84 -7.66 -1.01
N VAL A 36 2.11 -6.64 -1.44
CA VAL A 36 1.39 -5.71 -0.59
C VAL A 36 -0.08 -5.72 -1.00
N LEU A 37 -0.95 -6.13 -0.08
CA LEU A 37 -2.40 -6.05 -0.24
C LEU A 37 -2.89 -4.74 0.41
N ASP A 38 -3.25 -3.78 -0.42
CA ASP A 38 -3.85 -2.52 -0.01
C ASP A 38 -5.37 -2.58 -0.18
N SER A 39 -6.08 -2.34 0.91
CA SER A 39 -7.54 -2.40 0.97
C SER A 39 -8.24 -1.20 0.31
N GLY A 40 -7.55 -0.07 0.20
CA GLY A 40 -8.13 1.21 -0.24
C GLY A 40 -9.07 1.86 0.78
N VAL A 41 -9.09 1.38 2.03
CA VAL A 41 -10.00 1.81 3.10
C VAL A 41 -9.29 2.77 4.05
N LEU A 42 -9.75 4.02 4.15
CA LEU A 42 -9.12 5.02 5.02
C LEU A 42 -9.51 4.84 6.50
N THR A 43 -10.78 4.53 6.73
CA THR A 43 -11.38 4.32 8.06
C THR A 43 -12.18 3.03 8.01
N SER A 44 -11.92 2.11 8.94
CA SER A 44 -12.46 0.75 8.92
C SER A 44 -13.35 0.39 10.12
N ILE A 45 -13.39 1.25 11.15
CA ILE A 45 -14.07 0.98 12.42
C ILE A 45 -15.32 1.86 12.57
N ASP A 46 -15.16 3.19 12.63
CA ASP A 46 -16.26 4.10 12.96
C ASP A 46 -17.14 4.47 11.76
N ASP A 47 -16.49 4.87 10.65
CA ASP A 47 -17.13 5.18 9.37
C ASP A 47 -16.39 4.40 8.28
N PHE A 48 -16.98 3.33 7.75
CA PHE A 48 -16.32 2.51 6.75
C PHE A 48 -16.19 3.30 5.43
N ARG A 49 -15.00 3.81 5.14
CA ARG A 49 -14.76 4.67 3.97
C ARG A 49 -13.70 4.10 3.04
N ARG A 50 -14.17 3.49 1.95
CA ARG A 50 -13.32 3.11 0.82
C ARG A 50 -13.11 4.32 -0.11
N VAL A 51 -11.86 4.75 -0.25
CA VAL A 51 -11.48 5.90 -1.09
C VAL A 51 -10.83 5.48 -2.41
N CYS A 52 -10.33 4.25 -2.48
CA CYS A 52 -9.73 3.68 -3.69
C CYS A 52 -10.16 2.21 -3.89
N PRO A 53 -10.16 1.70 -5.13
CA PRO A 53 -10.23 0.26 -5.37
C PRO A 53 -9.09 -0.48 -4.65
N PRO A 54 -9.31 -1.71 -4.17
CA PRO A 54 -8.27 -2.51 -3.55
C PRO A 54 -7.23 -2.89 -4.62
N LYS A 55 -5.97 -2.98 -4.21
CA LYS A 55 -4.87 -3.27 -5.13
C LYS A 55 -3.83 -4.19 -4.52
N ILE A 56 -3.20 -4.98 -5.39
CA ILE A 56 -2.01 -5.77 -5.06
C ILE A 56 -0.83 -5.08 -5.72
N LEU A 57 0.14 -4.69 -4.91
CA LEU A 57 1.42 -4.15 -5.37
C LEU A 57 2.49 -5.22 -5.16
N ILE A 58 3.44 -5.32 -6.08
CA ILE A 58 4.53 -6.29 -6.03
C ILE A 58 5.82 -5.50 -6.19
N PHE A 59 6.51 -5.23 -5.08
CA PHE A 59 7.79 -4.54 -5.16
C PHE A 59 8.92 -5.54 -5.32
N ASP A 60 9.87 -5.25 -6.19
CA ASP A 60 11.15 -5.92 -6.26
C ASP A 60 12.05 -5.42 -5.12
N MET A 61 12.37 -6.31 -4.17
CA MET A 61 13.22 -6.01 -3.02
C MET A 61 14.72 -6.03 -3.35
N ALA A 62 15.11 -6.41 -4.58
CA ALA A 62 16.50 -6.33 -5.03
C ALA A 62 16.81 -4.95 -5.64
N THR A 63 15.80 -4.31 -6.22
CA THR A 63 15.96 -3.03 -6.95
C THR A 63 15.19 -1.86 -6.32
N ASP A 64 14.40 -2.13 -5.28
CA ASP A 64 13.50 -1.19 -4.61
C ASP A 64 12.48 -0.51 -5.55
N ARG A 65 12.02 -1.24 -6.56
CA ARG A 65 11.06 -0.75 -7.57
C ARG A 65 9.72 -1.47 -7.45
N LEU A 66 8.64 -0.76 -7.78
CA LEU A 66 7.33 -1.37 -8.03
C LEU A 66 7.26 -1.90 -9.47
#